data_AF-A0A920PRB9-F1
#
_entry.id   AF-A0A920PRB9-F1
#
_cell.length_a   1.000
_cell.length_b   1.000
_cell.length_c   1.000
_cell.angle_alpha   90.00
_cell.angle_beta   90.00
_cell.angle_gamma   90.00
#
_symmetry.space_group_name_H-M   'P 1'
#
loop_
_entity.id
_entity.type
_entity.pdbx_description
1 polymer ?
#
loop_
_entity_poly.entity_id
_entity_poly.type
_entity_poly.pdbx_seq_one_letter_code
_entity_poly.pdbx_strand_id
1 'polypeptide(L)' 'MQIETRMPEERRLLKPGETTAVPPNQPHRVSGVNDGRCKFLIIQGVGDYDYIPDD' A
#
# COMPACT_ATOMS: atom_id res chain seq x y z
N MET A 1 -8.40 3.67 -5.90
CA MET A 1 -7.61 3.37 -4.69
C MET A 1 -6.35 4.22 -4.74
N GLN A 2 -5.79 4.60 -3.60
CA GLN A 2 -4.50 5.30 -3.56
C GLN A 2 -3.49 4.53 -2.71
N ILE A 3 -2.24 4.56 -3.15
CA ILE A 3 -1.08 4.11 -2.39
C ILE A 3 -0.16 5.30 -2.19
N GLU A 4 0.21 5.54 -0.94
CA GLU A 4 1.13 6.58 -0.53
C GLU A 4 2.37 5.87 0.03
N THR A 5 3.57 6.22 -0.44
CA THR A 5 4.84 5.71 0.09
C THR A 5 5.65 6.81 0.75
N ARG A 6 6.60 6.44 1.62
CA ARG A 6 7.65 7.33 2.11
C ARG A 6 9.01 6.82 1.68
N MET A 7 9.99 7.72 1.65
CA MET A 7 11.40 7.41 1.36
C MET A 7 11.62 6.56 0.08
N PRO A 8 11.17 7.00 -1.11
CA PRO A 8 10.67 8.34 -1.45
C PRO A 8 9.16 8.54 -1.25
N GLU A 9 8.78 9.80 -1.14
CA GLU A 9 7.38 10.24 -1.12
C GLU A 9 6.77 10.09 -2.50
N GLU A 10 5.77 9.20 -2.63
CA GLU A 10 5.01 9.05 -3.85
C GLU A 10 3.53 8.81 -3.55
N ARG A 11 2.68 9.23 -4.49
CA ARG A 11 1.25 8.91 -4.49
C ARG A 11 0.86 8.30 -5.83
N ARG A 12 0.30 7.09 -5.79
CA ARG A 12 -0.13 6.34 -6.97
C ARG A 12 -1.63 6.06 -6.87
N LEU A 13 -2.36 6.25 -7.97
CA LEU A 13 -3.76 5.86 -8.08
C LEU A 13 -3.85 4.52 -8.80
N LEU A 14 -4.54 3.56 -8.19
CA LEU A 14 -4.89 2.29 -8.83
C LEU A 14 -6.36 2.26 -9.24
N LYS A 15 -6.59 1.87 -10.49
CA LYS A 15 -7.89 1.48 -11.06
C LYS A 15 -8.18 0.00 -10.76
N PRO A 16 -9.45 -0.44 -10.87
CA PRO A 16 -9.79 -1.85 -10.70
C PRO A 16 -8.99 -2.76 -11.63
N GLY A 17 -8.35 -3.80 -11.07
CA GLY A 17 -7.51 -4.75 -11.80
C GLY A 17 -6.03 -4.38 -11.90
N GLU A 18 -5.65 -3.13 -11.58
CA GLU A 18 -4.25 -2.75 -11.51
C GLU A 18 -3.59 -3.23 -10.21
N THR A 19 -2.28 -3.44 -10.28
CA THR A 19 -1.45 -3.93 -9.17
C THR A 19 -0.23 -3.05 -8.98
N THR A 20 0.28 -2.98 -7.75
CA THR A 20 1.60 -2.39 -7.46
C THR A 20 2.35 -3.28 -6.49
N ALA A 21 3.68 -3.23 -6.53
CA ALA A 21 4.54 -3.77 -5.50
C ALA A 21 5.11 -2.64 -4.64
N VAL A 22 5.29 -2.91 -3.35
CA VAL A 22 6.06 -2.06 -2.43
C VAL A 22 7.25 -2.91 -1.96
N PRO A 23 8.49 -2.43 -2.10
CA PRO A 23 9.66 -3.16 -1.63
C PRO A 23 9.68 -3.31 -0.10
N PRO A 24 10.42 -4.30 0.43
CA PRO A 24 10.60 -4.46 1.87
C PRO A 24 11.09 -3.17 2.55
N ASN A 25 10.64 -2.94 3.78
CA ASN A 25 11.01 -1.79 4.61
C ASN A 25 10.67 -0.41 4.03
N GLN A 26 9.80 -0.32 3.01
CA GLN A 26 9.27 0.96 2.57
C GLN A 26 7.90 1.24 3.22
N PRO A 27 7.79 2.30 4.04
CA PRO A 27 6.52 2.67 4.65
C PRO A 27 5.50 3.01 3.57
N HIS A 28 4.29 2.47 3.72
CA HIS A 28 3.21 2.68 2.78
C HIS A 28 1.85 2.68 3.44
N ARG A 29 0.91 3.42 2.84
CA ARG A 29 -0.50 3.47 3.24
C ARG A 29 -1.37 3.20 2.03
N VAL A 30 -2.34 2.30 2.19
CA VAL A 30 -3.38 2.03 1.19
C VAL A 30 -4.73 2.53 1.71
N SER A 31 -5.41 3.35 0.91
CA SER A 31 -6.72 3.89 1.27
C SER A 31 -7.61 4.11 0.03
N GLY A 32 -8.89 4.36 0.26
CA GLY A 32 -9.75 4.87 -0.79
C GLY A 32 -9.41 6.32 -1.10
N VAL A 33 -9.72 6.74 -2.33
CA VAL A 33 -9.53 8.14 -2.74
C VAL A 33 -10.53 9.00 -1.97
N ASN A 34 -10.08 10.13 -1.43
CA ASN A 34 -10.90 11.05 -0.62
C ASN A 34 -11.63 10.33 0.53
N ASP A 35 -10.93 9.41 1.21
CA ASP A 35 -11.46 8.57 2.29
C ASP A 35 -12.70 7.73 1.89
N GLY A 36 -12.90 7.52 0.59
CA GLY A 36 -13.94 6.66 0.07
C GLY A 36 -13.75 5.19 0.46
N ARG A 37 -14.83 4.41 0.43
CA ARG A 37 -14.73 2.95 0.60
C ARG A 37 -13.97 2.34 -0.57
N CYS A 38 -13.12 1.35 -0.30
CA CYS A 38 -12.50 0.54 -1.33
C CYS A 38 -12.31 -0.90 -0.84
N LYS A 39 -12.17 -1.83 -1.78
CA LYS A 39 -11.78 -3.22 -1.51
C LYS A 39 -10.49 -3.49 -2.25
N PHE A 40 -9.58 -4.22 -1.61
CA PHE A 40 -8.28 -4.53 -2.17
C PHE A 40 -7.80 -5.88 -1.67
N LEU A 41 -6.92 -6.49 -2.44
CA LEU A 41 -6.21 -7.71 -2.07
C LEU A 41 -4.79 -7.31 -1.69
N ILE A 42 -4.37 -7.70 -0.49
CA ILE A 42 -2.96 -7.63 -0.09
C ILE A 42 -2.37 -9.02 -0.31
N ILE A 43 -1.25 -9.07 -1.03
CA ILE A 43 -0.43 -10.27 -1.14
C ILE A 43 0.89 -9.96 -0.44
N GLN A 44 1.09 -10.54 0.75
CA GLN A 44 2.38 -10.51 1.44
C GLN A 44 3.19 -11.74 1.02
N GLY A 45 4.52 -11.57 0.97
CA GLY A 45 5.45 -12.63 0.61
C GLY A 45 5.42 -13.81 1.59
N VAL A 46 6.25 -14.82 1.32
CA VAL A 46 6.43 -15.97 2.22
C VAL A 46 7.25 -15.52 3.43
N GLY A 47 6.80 -15.84 4.63
CA GLY A 47 7.49 -15.50 5.88
C GLY A 47 6.51 -15.28 7.03
N ASP A 48 7.05 -14.95 8.20
CA ASP A 48 6.25 -14.52 9.34
C ASP A 48 5.69 -13.11 9.10
N TYR A 49 4.52 -12.82 9.66
CA TYR A 49 3.95 -11.49 9.60
C TYR A 49 4.84 -10.50 10.37
N ASP A 50 5.40 -9.53 9.67
CA ASP A 50 6.47 -8.64 10.13
C ASP A 50 6.09 -7.15 10.04
N TYR A 51 4.79 -6.82 10.15
CA TYR A 51 4.36 -5.42 10.13
C TYR A 51 4.95 -4.61 11.29
N ILE A 52 5.66 -3.54 10.92
CA ILE A 52 6.22 -2.55 11.85
C ILE A 52 5.42 -1.24 11.65
N PRO A 53 4.69 -0.75 12.67
CA PRO A 53 4.03 0.55 12.59
C PRO A 53 5.07 1.68 12.58
N ASP A 54 4.79 2.74 11.83
CA ASP A 54 5.47 4.04 11.99
C ASP A 54 4.99 4.68 13.32
N ASP A 55 5.92 5.33 14.04
CA ASP A 55 5.62 6.13 15.25
C ASP A 55 4.77 7.38 14.96
#